data_AF-A0A8X8K8D5-F1
#
_entry.id   AF-A0A8X8K8D5-F1
#
_cell.length_a   1.000
_cell.length_b   1.000
_cell.length_c   1.000
_cell.angle_alpha   90.00
_cell.angle_beta   90.00
_cell.angle_gamma   90.00
#
_symmetry.space_group_name_H-M   'P 1'
#
loop_
_entity.id
_entity.type
_entity.pdbx_description
1 polymer ?
#
loop_
_entity_poly.entity_id
_entity_poly.type
_entity_poly.pdbx_seq_one_letter_code
_entity_poly.pdbx_strand_id
1 'polypeptide(L)'
;MSVGDLSIGEYIKFSDRDNKQRYGQVLNVYQDVFYLKYVAVVKVDGIGTIKIDDNYDFISVPRPTSKEVEKTLDDKVNHPSHYQGRKGIDVIEFLYQQLTFEEFKGFMKGNMIKYPVRAGRKDNELADIKKARDYADRLIEKLEVEGNGI
;
A
#
# COMPACT_ATOMS: atom_id res chain seq x y z
N MET A 1 -30.43 4.95 -11.38
CA MET A 1 -30.01 6.34 -11.12
C MET A 1 -29.55 6.91 -12.44
N SER A 2 -29.89 8.15 -12.76
CA SER A 2 -29.43 8.80 -14.00
C SER A 2 -28.30 9.78 -13.70
N VAL A 3 -27.55 10.15 -14.72
CA VAL A 3 -26.48 11.15 -14.63
C VAL A 3 -27.04 12.51 -14.24
N GLY A 4 -28.27 12.81 -14.65
CA GLY A 4 -28.98 14.03 -14.25
C GLY A 4 -29.27 14.13 -12.74
N ASP A 5 -29.25 13.01 -12.03
CA ASP A 5 -29.49 12.97 -10.58
C ASP A 5 -28.21 13.21 -9.75
N LEU A 6 -27.03 13.19 -10.39
CA LEU A 6 -25.75 13.27 -9.69
C LEU A 6 -25.42 14.71 -9.25
N SER A 7 -24.87 14.82 -8.05
CA SER A 7 -24.39 16.08 -7.49
C SER A 7 -22.86 16.21 -7.60
N ILE A 8 -22.37 17.44 -7.78
CA ILE A 8 -20.92 17.70 -7.73
C ILE A 8 -20.37 17.31 -6.35
N GLY A 9 -19.26 16.57 -6.34
CA GLY A 9 -18.59 16.08 -5.15
C GLY A 9 -19.07 14.69 -4.69
N GLU A 10 -20.16 14.19 -5.26
CA GLU A 10 -20.69 12.84 -5.01
C GLU A 10 -19.71 11.77 -5.48
N TYR A 11 -19.70 10.63 -4.78
CA TYR A 11 -18.91 9.47 -5.17
C TYR A 11 -19.81 8.44 -5.84
N ILE A 12 -19.34 7.90 -6.95
CA ILE A 12 -20.02 6.84 -7.67
C ILE A 12 -19.11 5.63 -7.81
N LYS A 13 -19.73 4.45 -7.89
CA LYS A 13 -19.11 3.20 -8.28
C LYS A 13 -19.66 2.78 -9.64
N PHE A 14 -18.80 2.39 -10.56
CA PHE A 14 -19.18 1.97 -11.91
C PHE A 14 -18.22 0.89 -12.45
N SER A 15 -18.69 0.12 -13.43
CA SER A 15 -17.87 -0.86 -14.15
C SER A 15 -17.18 -0.20 -15.34
N ASP A 16 -15.87 -0.40 -15.51
CA ASP A 16 -15.17 0.02 -16.72
C ASP A 16 -15.33 -0.99 -17.88
N ARG A 17 -14.67 -0.72 -19.01
CA ARG A 17 -14.73 -1.58 -20.21
C ARG A 17 -14.16 -2.98 -20.00
N ASP A 18 -13.31 -3.17 -19.01
CA ASP A 18 -12.71 -4.45 -18.64
C ASP A 18 -13.51 -5.17 -17.53
N ASN A 19 -14.73 -4.70 -17.24
CA ASN A 19 -15.58 -5.14 -16.12
C ASN A 19 -14.93 -4.94 -14.74
N LYS A 20 -13.91 -4.08 -14.61
CA LYS A 20 -13.33 -3.74 -13.32
C LYS A 20 -14.17 -2.69 -12.63
N GLN A 21 -14.46 -2.92 -11.35
CA GLN A 21 -15.18 -1.97 -10.51
C GLN A 21 -14.27 -0.79 -10.19
N ARG A 22 -14.74 0.43 -10.44
CA ARG A 22 -14.01 1.65 -10.15
C ARG A 22 -14.85 2.63 -9.34
N TYR A 23 -14.15 3.48 -8.63
CA TYR A 23 -14.71 4.54 -7.82
C TYR A 23 -14.27 5.88 -8.42
N GLY A 24 -15.20 6.83 -8.45
CA GLY A 24 -14.87 8.16 -8.93
C GLY A 24 -15.67 9.25 -8.24
N GLN A 25 -15.10 10.44 -8.18
CA GLN A 25 -15.77 11.63 -7.67
C GLN A 25 -16.32 12.46 -8.83
N VAL A 26 -17.60 12.80 -8.77
CA VAL A 26 -18.25 13.68 -9.73
C VAL A 26 -17.67 15.09 -9.59
N LEU A 27 -17.06 15.60 -10.65
CA LEU A 27 -16.50 16.95 -10.72
C LEU A 27 -17.48 17.94 -11.34
N ASN A 28 -18.29 17.48 -12.30
CA ASN A 28 -19.24 18.31 -13.02
C ASN A 28 -20.34 17.44 -13.65
N VAL A 29 -21.53 18.02 -13.82
CA VAL A 29 -22.64 17.41 -14.56
C VAL A 29 -23.19 18.47 -15.51
N TYR A 30 -23.35 18.13 -16.79
CA TYR A 30 -23.90 19.05 -17.79
C TYR A 30 -24.74 18.29 -18.81
N GLN A 31 -25.64 19.00 -19.49
CA GLN A 31 -26.34 18.49 -20.65
C GLN A 31 -25.55 18.81 -21.90
N ASP A 32 -25.18 17.79 -22.66
CA ASP A 32 -24.67 17.95 -24.02
C ASP A 32 -25.83 18.35 -24.93
N VAL A 33 -25.86 19.60 -25.36
CA VAL A 33 -26.96 20.17 -26.16
C VAL A 33 -27.01 19.60 -27.58
N PHE A 34 -25.91 19.06 -28.10
CA PHE A 34 -25.86 18.47 -29.43
C PHE A 34 -26.48 17.07 -29.43
N TYR A 35 -26.17 16.28 -28.40
CA TYR A 35 -26.68 14.92 -28.26
C TYR A 35 -27.91 14.80 -27.33
N LEU A 36 -28.36 15.91 -26.75
CA LEU A 36 -29.47 16.01 -25.80
C LEU A 36 -29.37 15.04 -24.61
N LYS A 37 -28.15 14.75 -24.15
CA LYS A 37 -27.88 13.78 -23.08
C LYS A 37 -27.15 14.41 -21.90
N TYR A 38 -27.35 13.86 -20.71
CA TYR A 38 -26.58 14.26 -19.53
C TYR A 38 -25.22 13.55 -19.52
N VAL A 39 -24.19 14.30 -19.14
CA VAL A 39 -22.81 13.84 -19.04
C VAL A 39 -22.23 14.25 -17.69
N ALA A 40 -21.69 13.28 -16.95
CA ALA A 40 -20.91 13.53 -15.76
C ALA A 40 -19.42 13.45 -16.07
N VAL A 41 -18.66 14.40 -15.53
CA VAL A 41 -17.20 14.40 -15.50
C VAL A 41 -16.77 13.81 -14.17
N VAL A 42 -16.04 12.69 -14.20
CA VAL A 42 -15.75 11.89 -13.01
C VAL A 42 -14.23 11.72 -12.88
N LYS A 43 -13.69 12.08 -11.72
CA LYS A 43 -12.28 11.85 -11.37
C LYS A 43 -12.09 10.46 -10.77
N VAL A 44 -11.27 9.65 -11.42
CA VAL A 44 -10.95 8.27 -11.05
C VAL A 44 -9.47 8.18 -10.67
N ASP A 45 -9.18 7.68 -9.48
CA ASP A 45 -7.81 7.55 -8.99
C ASP A 45 -6.99 6.61 -9.89
N GLY A 46 -5.78 7.03 -10.25
CA GLY A 46 -4.87 6.26 -11.12
C GLY A 46 -5.18 6.31 -12.63
N ILE A 47 -6.34 6.87 -13.02
CA ILE A 47 -6.75 6.99 -14.43
C ILE A 47 -6.87 8.45 -14.87
N GLY A 48 -7.28 9.34 -13.97
CA GLY A 48 -7.53 10.75 -14.28
C GLY A 48 -9.02 11.02 -14.41
N THR A 49 -9.43 11.80 -15.41
CA THR A 49 -10.83 12.22 -15.56
C THR A 49 -11.49 11.52 -16.72
N ILE A 50 -12.69 10.97 -16.51
CA ILE A 50 -13.50 10.34 -17.54
C ILE A 50 -14.84 11.07 -17.68
N LYS A 51 -15.49 10.91 -18.83
CA LYS A 51 -16.87 11.34 -19.06
C LYS A 51 -17.76 10.10 -19.11
N ILE A 52 -18.85 10.11 -18.34
CA ILE A 52 -19.86 9.04 -18.35
C ILE A 52 -21.23 9.64 -18.70
N ASP A 53 -22.09 8.82 -19.31
CA ASP A 53 -23.49 9.12 -19.57
C ASP A 53 -24.37 7.97 -19.03
N ASP A 54 -25.68 8.05 -19.26
CA ASP A 54 -26.66 7.06 -18.77
C ASP A 54 -26.49 5.65 -19.34
N ASN A 55 -25.56 5.42 -20.29
CA ASN A 55 -25.24 4.07 -20.76
C ASN A 55 -24.29 3.32 -19.82
N TYR A 56 -23.71 4.00 -18.84
CA TYR A 56 -22.87 3.37 -17.82
C TYR A 56 -23.75 2.78 -16.70
N ASP A 57 -23.42 1.57 -16.25
CA ASP A 57 -23.99 1.01 -15.03
C ASP A 57 -23.22 1.58 -13.82
N PHE A 58 -23.85 2.49 -13.09
CA PHE A 58 -23.28 3.14 -11.92
C PHE A 58 -24.28 3.30 -10.78
N ILE A 59 -23.74 3.39 -9.56
CA ILE A 59 -24.48 3.67 -8.34
C ILE A 59 -23.77 4.76 -7.54
N SER A 60 -24.55 5.60 -6.85
CA SER A 60 -24.01 6.47 -5.80
C SER A 60 -23.54 5.65 -4.61
N VAL A 61 -22.39 6.04 -4.06
CA VAL A 61 -21.78 5.40 -2.90
C VAL A 61 -21.26 6.46 -1.94
N PRO A 62 -21.18 6.18 -0.62
CA PRO A 62 -20.45 7.04 0.28
C PRO A 62 -18.98 7.14 -0.14
N ARG A 63 -18.33 8.24 0.24
CA ARG A 63 -16.90 8.44 -0.02
C ARG A 63 -16.10 7.21 0.45
N PRO A 64 -15.33 6.54 -0.44
CA PRO A 64 -14.56 5.39 -0.06
C PRO A 64 -13.48 5.80 0.96
N THR A 65 -13.43 5.11 2.09
CA THR A 65 -12.45 5.31 3.18
C THR A 65 -11.23 4.40 3.04
N SER A 66 -11.28 3.44 2.12
CA SER A 66 -10.20 2.52 1.78
C SER A 66 -10.07 2.43 0.25
N LYS A 67 -8.85 2.17 -0.24
CA LYS A 67 -8.58 1.90 -1.66
C LYS A 67 -8.18 0.44 -1.80
N GLU A 68 -8.80 -0.28 -2.74
CA GLU A 68 -8.30 -1.59 -3.15
C GLU A 68 -6.99 -1.38 -3.92
N VAL A 69 -5.92 -2.01 -3.44
CA VAL A 69 -4.63 -2.04 -4.12
C VAL A 69 -4.50 -3.45 -4.68
N GLU A 70 -4.39 -3.59 -6.01
CA GLU A 70 -3.99 -4.85 -6.63
C GLU A 70 -2.60 -5.22 -6.08
N LYS A 71 -2.55 -6.16 -5.14
CA LYS A 71 -1.28 -6.70 -4.64
C LYS A 71 -0.79 -7.75 -5.63
N THR A 72 0.37 -7.50 -6.20
CA THR A 72 1.08 -8.50 -7.00
C THR A 72 1.63 -9.59 -6.08
N LEU A 73 1.97 -10.77 -6.64
CA LEU A 73 2.65 -11.82 -5.87
C LEU A 73 4.00 -11.34 -5.32
N ASP A 74 4.64 -10.37 -5.97
CA ASP A 74 5.88 -9.73 -5.49
C ASP A 74 5.68 -8.90 -4.22
N ASP A 75 4.51 -8.29 -4.03
CA ASP A 75 4.17 -7.56 -2.80
C ASP A 75 4.01 -8.47 -1.57
N LYS A 76 3.83 -9.79 -1.78
CA LYS A 76 3.82 -10.78 -0.69
C LYS A 76 5.22 -11.17 -0.24
N VAL A 77 6.25 -10.94 -1.06
CA VAL A 77 7.59 -11.50 -0.85
C VAL A 77 8.68 -10.44 -0.63
N ASN A 78 8.54 -9.19 -1.07
CA ASN A 78 9.64 -8.23 -0.97
C ASN A 78 9.29 -6.87 -0.36
N HIS A 79 10.00 -6.59 0.74
CA HIS A 79 10.39 -5.31 1.33
C HIS A 79 9.34 -4.18 1.33
N PRO A 80 8.73 -3.84 2.49
CA PRO A 80 7.97 -2.60 2.59
C PRO A 80 8.86 -1.41 2.18
N SER A 81 8.43 -0.68 1.15
CA SER A 81 9.11 0.49 0.56
C SER A 81 9.37 1.64 1.55
N HIS A 82 8.88 1.54 2.78
CA HIS A 82 8.96 2.57 3.81
C HIS A 82 10.29 2.69 4.55
N TYR A 83 11.35 2.03 4.07
CA TYR A 83 12.65 2.00 4.74
C TYR A 83 13.84 2.22 3.81
N GLN A 84 13.62 2.62 2.55
CA GLN A 84 14.74 2.97 1.67
C GLN A 84 15.23 4.37 2.05
N GLY A 85 16.21 4.44 2.96
CA GLY A 85 17.00 5.66 3.13
C GLY A 85 17.54 6.12 1.78
N ARG A 86 17.61 7.44 1.54
CA ARG A 86 18.19 8.03 0.32
C ARG A 86 19.52 7.31 0.03
N LYS A 87 19.56 6.46 -1.01
CA LYS A 87 20.66 5.56 -1.47
C LYS A 87 20.47 4.03 -1.29
N GLY A 88 19.30 3.53 -0.90
CA GLY A 88 19.05 2.07 -0.86
C GLY A 88 19.81 1.35 0.26
N ILE A 89 20.18 2.09 1.30
CA ILE A 89 20.79 1.54 2.51
C ILE A 89 19.69 0.81 3.29
N ASP A 90 19.95 -0.46 3.64
CA ASP A 90 19.10 -1.25 4.52
C ASP A 90 19.01 -0.60 5.90
N VAL A 91 17.83 -0.58 6.52
CA VAL A 91 17.63 0.09 7.81
C VAL A 91 18.43 -0.55 8.92
N ILE A 92 18.66 -1.86 8.87
CA ILE A 92 19.52 -2.52 9.86
C ILE A 92 20.94 -1.98 9.75
N GLU A 93 21.45 -1.79 8.54
CA GLU A 93 22.79 -1.22 8.31
C GLU A 93 22.86 0.25 8.73
N PHE A 94 21.82 1.03 8.41
CA PHE A 94 21.73 2.40 8.92
C PHE A 94 21.74 2.44 10.45
N LEU A 95 20.96 1.60 11.12
CA LEU A 95 20.93 1.53 12.58
C LEU A 95 22.27 1.10 13.17
N TYR A 96 22.99 0.18 12.54
CA TYR A 96 24.33 -0.22 12.97
C TYR A 96 25.31 0.97 12.93
N GLN A 97 25.22 1.84 11.92
CA GLN A 97 26.06 3.04 11.82
C GLN A 97 25.68 4.15 12.80
N GLN A 98 24.42 4.21 13.25
CA GLN A 98 23.92 5.29 14.10
C GLN A 98 23.91 4.96 15.60
N LEU A 99 23.77 3.68 15.95
CA LEU A 99 23.69 3.23 17.34
C LEU A 99 25.06 2.82 17.85
N THR A 100 25.27 2.90 19.16
CA THR A 100 26.39 2.17 19.77
C THR A 100 26.19 0.67 19.54
N PHE A 101 27.29 -0.10 19.54
CA PHE A 101 27.18 -1.53 19.31
C PHE A 101 26.31 -2.23 20.37
N GLU A 102 26.34 -1.80 21.62
CA GLU A 102 25.45 -2.33 22.67
C GLU A 102 23.97 -2.06 22.40
N GLU A 103 23.62 -0.84 21.97
CA GLU A 103 22.25 -0.50 21.59
C GLU A 103 21.78 -1.30 20.37
N PHE A 104 22.64 -1.45 19.37
CA PHE A 104 22.37 -2.28 18.20
C PHE A 104 22.12 -3.74 18.62
N LYS A 105 23.00 -4.33 19.45
CA LYS A 105 22.80 -5.68 20.00
C LYS A 105 21.47 -5.81 20.73
N GLY A 106 21.10 -4.82 21.53
CA GLY A 106 19.81 -4.77 22.23
C GLY A 106 18.63 -4.77 21.25
N PHE A 107 18.69 -3.93 20.22
CA PHE A 107 17.67 -3.87 19.17
C PHE A 107 17.52 -5.21 18.42
N MET A 108 18.64 -5.83 18.04
CA MET A 108 18.63 -7.12 17.33
C MET A 108 18.03 -8.23 18.21
N LYS A 109 18.47 -8.35 19.47
CA LYS A 109 17.93 -9.32 20.44
C LYS A 109 16.43 -9.13 20.68
N GLY A 110 15.98 -7.88 20.81
CA GLY A 110 14.55 -7.57 20.96
C GLY A 110 13.72 -8.08 19.79
N ASN A 111 14.19 -7.90 18.55
CA ASN A 111 13.50 -8.42 17.37
C ASN A 111 13.56 -9.96 17.29
N MET A 112 14.71 -10.57 17.62
CA MET A 112 14.85 -12.03 17.70
C MET A 112 13.86 -12.67 18.69
N ILE A 113 13.49 -11.98 19.78
CA ILE A 113 12.48 -12.46 20.74
C ILE A 113 11.06 -12.16 20.24
N LYS A 114 10.84 -10.98 19.68
CA LYS A 114 9.53 -10.50 19.23
C LYS A 114 8.88 -11.43 18.20
N TYR A 115 9.63 -11.87 17.19
CA TYR A 115 9.06 -12.64 16.09
C TYR A 115 8.62 -14.06 16.49
N PRO A 116 9.42 -14.86 17.22
CA PRO A 116 8.97 -16.14 17.76
C PRO A 116 7.77 -16.02 18.71
N VAL A 117 7.73 -14.99 19.56
CA VAL A 117 6.58 -14.75 20.46
C VAL A 117 5.31 -14.41 19.68
N ARG A 118 5.44 -13.82 18.49
CA ARG A 118 4.33 -13.45 17.60
C ARG A 118 3.89 -14.59 16.69
N ALA A 119 4.79 -15.51 16.38
CA ALA A 119 4.55 -16.67 15.54
C ALA A 119 3.35 -17.47 16.07
N GLY A 120 2.41 -17.82 15.18
CA GLY A 120 1.17 -18.51 15.54
C GLY A 120 0.10 -17.64 16.21
N ARG A 121 0.41 -16.39 16.58
CA ARG A 121 -0.55 -15.42 17.17
C ARG A 121 -0.96 -14.30 16.23
N LYS A 122 -0.16 -14.03 15.19
CA LYS A 122 -0.43 -13.02 14.17
C LYS A 122 0.18 -13.41 12.82
N ASP A 123 -0.52 -13.15 11.73
CA ASP A 123 -0.08 -13.36 10.35
C ASP A 123 0.42 -14.81 10.07
N ASN A 124 1.54 -14.95 9.35
CA ASN A 124 2.14 -16.21 8.92
C ASN A 124 3.30 -16.61 9.84
N GLU A 125 3.16 -17.75 10.51
CA GLU A 125 4.14 -18.30 11.46
C GLU A 125 5.53 -18.48 10.83
N LEU A 126 5.61 -19.09 9.65
CA LEU A 126 6.88 -19.32 8.95
C LEU A 126 7.59 -18.01 8.61
N ALA A 127 6.84 -16.97 8.22
CA ALA A 127 7.42 -15.67 7.92
C ALA A 127 8.04 -15.02 9.17
N ASP A 128 7.42 -15.21 10.34
CA ASP A 128 7.96 -14.71 11.60
C ASP A 128 9.21 -15.48 12.04
N ILE A 129 9.22 -16.80 11.94
CA ILE A 129 10.41 -17.59 12.24
C ILE A 129 11.58 -17.22 11.31
N LYS A 130 11.30 -17.01 10.01
CA LYS A 130 12.32 -16.53 9.05
C LYS A 130 12.88 -15.16 9.43
N LYS A 131 12.05 -14.23 9.92
CA LYS A 131 12.52 -12.93 10.41
C LYS A 131 13.41 -13.08 11.64
N ALA A 132 13.01 -13.89 12.62
CA ALA A 132 13.83 -14.14 13.80
C ALA A 132 15.24 -14.63 13.43
N ARG A 133 15.32 -15.53 12.44
CA ARG A 133 16.59 -16.02 11.89
C ARG A 133 17.40 -14.91 11.21
N ASP A 134 16.78 -14.10 10.35
CA ASP A 134 17.46 -12.98 9.67
C ASP A 134 18.11 -12.00 10.67
N TYR A 135 17.43 -11.65 11.77
CA TYR A 135 18.03 -10.84 12.83
C TYR A 135 19.19 -11.56 13.54
N ALA A 136 19.10 -12.88 13.74
CA ALA A 136 20.17 -13.65 14.35
C ALA A 136 21.42 -13.70 13.45
N ASP A 137 21.24 -14.03 12.18
CA ASP A 137 22.32 -14.17 11.19
C ASP A 137 23.09 -12.83 11.04
N ARG A 138 22.36 -11.71 10.96
CA ARG A 138 22.97 -10.37 10.87
C ARG A 138 23.70 -9.95 12.13
N LEU A 139 23.18 -10.33 13.31
CA LEU A 139 23.86 -10.05 14.56
C LEU A 139 25.17 -10.84 14.67
N ILE A 140 25.17 -12.10 14.20
CA ILE A 140 26.39 -12.93 14.12
C ILE A 140 27.41 -12.25 13.22
N GLU A 141 27.01 -11.83 12.01
CA GLU A 141 27.90 -11.12 11.07
C GLU A 141 28.58 -9.91 11.72
N LYS A 142 27.81 -9.05 12.41
CA LYS A 142 28.40 -7.87 13.08
C LYS A 142 29.26 -8.23 14.29
N LEU A 143 28.92 -9.28 15.03
CA LEU A 143 29.76 -9.77 16.14
C LEU A 143 31.11 -10.32 15.65
N GLU A 144 31.13 -11.00 14.50
CA GLU A 144 32.37 -11.50 13.89
C GLU A 144 33.26 -10.35 13.41
N VAL A 145 32.68 -9.28 12.88
CA VAL A 145 33.42 -8.06 12.50
C VAL A 145 34.04 -7.40 13.73
N GLU A 146 33.25 -7.14 14.77
CA GLU A 146 33.72 -6.48 16.01
C GLU A 146 34.73 -7.35 16.78
N GLY A 147 34.55 -8.68 16.76
CA GLY A 147 35.46 -9.64 17.41
C GLY A 147 36.81 -9.78 16.71
N ASN A 148 36.89 -9.47 15.42
CA ASN A 148 38.12 -9.53 14.63
C ASN A 148 38.93 -8.22 14.65
N GLY A 149 38.48 -7.18 15.36
CA GLY A 149 39.26 -5.96 15.64
C GLY A 149 39.73 -5.21 14.39
N ILE A 150 38.88 -5.09 13.36
CA ILE A 150 39.11 -4.18 12.23
C ILE A 150 38.40 -2.85 12.51
#